data_AF-A0A3D9CVZ7-F1
#
_entry.id   AF-A0A3D9CVZ7-F1
#
_cell.length_a   1.000
_cell.length_b   1.000
_cell.length_c   1.000
_cell.angle_alpha   90.00
_cell.angle_beta   90.00
_cell.angle_gamma   90.00
#
_symmetry.space_group_name_H-M   'P 1'
#
loop_
_entity.id
_entity.type
_entity.pdbx_description
1 polymer ?
#
loop_
_entity_poly.entity_id
_entity_poly.type
_entity_poly.pdbx_seq_one_letter_code
_entity_poly.pdbx_strand_id
1 'polypeptide(L)'
;MNKNFNEKVCLILTFFFCSLMYSQLRPSVIYGDYNTYWTSQNNSATYVTAQDTNNLLGFTVGGVTYSTGVNNARLTANGVSFVNESYRSFPTSINTTSTATNFLIGIPRYVNGVLQDQTNTPSLSCSISLGYYLRDGINGLDLSTAVFNIPKQELTFLVNVLADINPNCITDDIPDIIVTQVGAPSSSFDVFKFTDANGNTVGVQKDVNFSSVSPSGKALWSFYYAGNCPHDYNSGSGFSGTTRDVRILTFKLSDFGITSTNYTSAVRFVQVLSGDSDVAFSAYSTNSLSLYCLENAMTSGTTSDTKMGITSLARAGSETGSDNWPMVRKGGYIALESNKKPFVISRVSTAGLANITNPVEGMMVYDTTENCLKVYVNAAIGWKCFNKKTCP
;
A
#
# COMPACT_ATOMS: atom_id res chain seq x y z
N MET A 1 28.16 5.17 79.69
CA MET A 1 29.00 5.93 78.75
C MET A 1 29.13 5.10 77.47
N ASN A 2 28.07 5.07 76.66
CA ASN A 2 27.98 4.22 75.47
C ASN A 2 27.95 5.11 74.23
N LYS A 3 28.92 4.91 73.34
CA LYS A 3 29.16 5.69 72.12
C LYS A 3 28.15 5.32 71.05
N ASN A 4 27.48 6.33 70.49
CA ASN A 4 26.65 6.24 69.29
C ASN A 4 27.51 5.96 68.06
N PHE A 5 27.21 4.87 67.33
CA PHE A 5 27.70 4.64 65.97
C PHE A 5 26.79 5.36 64.98
N ASN A 6 27.39 6.18 64.12
CA ASN A 6 26.73 6.96 63.09
C ASN A 6 26.90 6.19 61.77
N GLU A 7 25.91 5.38 61.38
CA GLU A 7 25.92 4.66 60.10
C GLU A 7 25.59 5.63 58.96
N LYS A 8 26.58 5.89 58.10
CA LYS A 8 26.39 6.62 56.84
C LYS A 8 25.73 5.68 55.83
N VAL A 9 24.42 5.84 55.64
CA VAL A 9 23.67 5.24 54.53
C VAL A 9 24.16 5.86 53.22
N CYS A 10 24.87 5.07 52.42
CA CYS A 10 25.29 5.45 51.06
C CYS A 10 24.14 5.09 50.10
N LEU A 11 23.38 6.10 49.69
CA LEU A 11 22.28 5.96 48.73
C LEU A 11 22.88 5.89 47.31
N ILE A 12 22.98 4.69 46.74
CA ILE A 12 23.39 4.50 45.34
C ILE A 12 22.17 4.84 44.45
N LEU A 13 22.18 6.02 43.84
CA LEU A 13 21.24 6.38 42.77
C LEU A 13 21.67 5.66 41.48
N THR A 14 21.07 4.50 41.21
CA THR A 14 21.10 3.91 39.85
C THR A 14 20.25 4.76 38.91
N PHE A 15 20.90 5.56 38.08
CA PHE A 15 20.27 6.18 36.91
C PHE A 15 19.86 5.08 35.93
N PHE A 16 18.60 4.68 35.96
CA PHE A 16 17.97 3.99 34.84
C PHE A 16 17.87 5.01 33.70
N PHE A 17 18.81 4.96 32.74
CA PHE A 17 18.59 5.51 31.42
C PHE A 17 17.45 4.69 30.79
N CYS A 18 16.22 5.14 31.01
CA CYS A 18 15.08 4.69 30.22
C CYS A 18 15.30 5.26 28.82
N SER A 19 15.96 4.50 27.96
CA SER A 19 15.92 4.76 26.53
C SER A 19 14.45 4.66 26.11
N LEU A 20 13.80 5.82 25.96
CA LEU A 20 12.49 5.94 25.36
C LEU A 20 12.63 5.38 23.94
N MET A 21 12.34 4.10 23.77
CA MET A 21 12.24 3.48 22.46
C MET A 21 10.98 4.06 21.82
N TYR A 22 11.17 5.08 20.98
CA TYR A 22 10.09 5.63 20.17
C TYR A 22 9.69 4.55 19.18
N SER A 23 8.46 4.04 19.31
CA SER A 23 7.92 3.02 18.41
C SER A 23 7.57 3.53 17.01
N GLN A 24 7.71 4.84 16.78
CA GLN A 24 7.62 5.45 15.46
C GLN A 24 8.96 6.12 15.15
N LEU A 25 9.55 5.78 14.02
CA LEU A 25 10.82 6.36 13.61
C LEU A 25 10.61 7.24 12.39
N ARG A 26 10.97 8.52 12.54
CA ARG A 26 11.08 9.44 11.40
C ARG A 26 12.44 9.22 10.73
N PRO A 27 12.49 9.00 9.41
CA PRO A 27 13.75 8.98 8.69
C PRO A 27 14.52 10.29 8.84
N SER A 28 15.82 10.20 9.02
CA SER A 28 16.74 11.34 9.06
C SER A 28 16.95 11.93 7.66
N VAL A 29 17.01 11.08 6.64
CA VAL A 29 17.14 11.43 5.22
C VAL A 29 16.18 10.57 4.43
N ILE A 30 15.58 11.13 3.38
CA ILE A 30 14.84 10.39 2.37
C ILE A 30 15.39 10.75 0.99
N TYR A 31 15.44 9.77 0.11
CA TYR A 31 16.01 9.87 -1.23
C TYR A 31 14.90 9.70 -2.25
N GLY A 32 14.97 10.46 -3.32
CA GLY A 32 13.97 10.49 -4.37
C GLY A 32 14.59 10.63 -5.75
N ASP A 33 13.76 10.59 -6.78
CA ASP A 33 14.18 10.61 -8.18
C ASP A 33 13.82 11.90 -8.93
N TYR A 34 13.23 12.88 -8.23
CA TYR A 34 12.97 14.21 -8.77
C TYR A 34 14.24 14.84 -9.34
N ASN A 35 14.13 15.40 -10.55
CA ASN A 35 15.22 16.00 -11.30
C ASN A 35 16.48 15.12 -11.33
N THR A 36 16.30 13.85 -11.73
CA THR A 36 17.32 12.77 -11.77
C THR A 36 17.80 12.24 -10.42
N TYR A 37 17.85 13.03 -9.37
CA TYR A 37 18.17 12.59 -8.01
C TYR A 37 17.80 13.68 -7.02
N TRP A 38 17.15 13.30 -5.93
CA TRP A 38 16.70 14.21 -4.90
C TRP A 38 17.04 13.65 -3.52
N THR A 39 17.47 14.53 -2.63
CA THR A 39 17.60 14.24 -1.20
C THR A 39 16.78 15.24 -0.43
N SER A 40 16.10 14.78 0.62
CA SER A 40 15.28 15.67 1.44
C SER A 40 16.04 16.85 2.00
N GLN A 41 17.26 16.60 2.42
CA GLN A 41 18.20 17.60 2.89
C GLN A 41 19.41 17.52 1.96
N ASN A 42 19.81 18.66 1.39
CA ASN A 42 21.20 18.80 0.92
C ASN A 42 22.07 19.04 2.18
N ASN A 43 23.37 19.33 2.08
CA ASN A 43 24.24 19.73 3.21
C ASN A 43 23.80 21.05 3.92
N SER A 44 22.50 21.39 3.89
CA SER A 44 21.79 22.50 4.50
C SER A 44 20.83 21.98 5.57
N ALA A 45 20.50 22.82 6.54
CA ALA A 45 19.43 22.55 7.50
C ALA A 45 18.00 22.64 6.90
N THR A 46 17.86 23.01 5.62
CA THR A 46 16.57 23.22 4.93
C THR A 46 16.20 22.09 3.98
N TYR A 47 14.91 21.76 3.93
CA TYR A 47 14.40 20.77 2.98
C TYR A 47 14.38 21.29 1.54
N VAL A 48 14.72 20.42 0.60
CA VAL A 48 14.59 20.68 -0.84
C VAL A 48 13.14 20.43 -1.27
N THR A 49 12.54 21.37 -2.00
CA THR A 49 11.18 21.22 -2.52
C THR A 49 11.19 20.49 -3.86
N ALA A 50 10.57 19.32 -3.94
CA ALA A 50 10.26 18.65 -5.21
C ALA A 50 9.12 19.39 -5.93
N GLN A 51 9.22 19.54 -7.24
CA GLN A 51 8.21 20.29 -8.03
C GLN A 51 7.57 19.44 -9.13
N ASP A 52 8.11 18.25 -9.37
CA ASP A 52 7.65 17.25 -10.32
C ASP A 52 7.51 15.90 -9.57
N THR A 53 7.23 14.81 -10.28
CA THR A 53 7.19 13.46 -9.72
C THR A 53 8.45 13.15 -8.92
N ASN A 54 8.28 12.49 -7.77
CA ASN A 54 9.37 12.15 -6.87
C ASN A 54 9.09 10.83 -6.15
N ASN A 55 9.47 9.71 -6.77
CA ASN A 55 9.37 8.39 -6.16
C ASN A 55 10.39 8.23 -5.04
N LEU A 56 9.96 7.72 -3.88
CA LEU A 56 10.85 7.40 -2.76
C LEU A 56 11.79 6.26 -3.15
N LEU A 57 13.09 6.54 -3.29
CA LEU A 57 14.14 5.58 -3.63
C LEU A 57 14.72 4.86 -2.42
N GLY A 58 14.73 5.53 -1.27
CA GLY A 58 15.31 5.01 -0.04
C GLY A 58 15.16 5.97 1.11
N PHE A 59 15.49 5.52 2.32
CA PHE A 59 15.36 6.32 3.54
C PHE A 59 16.36 5.86 4.60
N THR A 60 16.81 6.79 5.45
CA THR A 60 17.82 6.53 6.49
C THR A 60 17.19 6.57 7.89
N VAL A 61 17.20 5.44 8.58
CA VAL A 61 16.70 5.27 9.96
C VAL A 61 17.81 4.64 10.81
N GLY A 62 18.07 5.20 11.99
CA GLY A 62 19.13 4.68 12.87
C GLY A 62 20.54 4.71 12.27
N GLY A 63 20.78 5.59 11.29
CA GLY A 63 22.06 5.68 10.56
C GLY A 63 22.23 4.65 9.44
N VAL A 64 21.25 3.77 9.22
CA VAL A 64 21.24 2.80 8.11
C VAL A 64 20.29 3.28 7.04
N THR A 65 20.74 3.25 5.78
CA THR A 65 19.88 3.54 4.63
C THR A 65 19.31 2.25 4.07
N TYR A 66 17.99 2.23 3.85
CA TYR A 66 17.27 1.13 3.20
C TYR A 66 16.79 1.60 1.83
N SER A 67 17.03 0.80 0.80
CA SER A 67 16.49 1.09 -0.54
C SER A 67 15.03 0.64 -0.65
N THR A 68 14.20 1.35 -1.41
CA THR A 68 12.82 0.92 -1.65
C THR A 68 12.66 -0.09 -2.79
N GLY A 69 13.72 -0.33 -3.57
CA GLY A 69 13.65 -1.13 -4.80
C GLY A 69 13.11 -0.36 -6.01
N VAL A 70 12.78 0.93 -5.87
CA VAL A 70 12.31 1.76 -6.99
C VAL A 70 13.42 1.98 -8.02
N ASN A 71 14.61 2.39 -7.57
CA ASN A 71 15.76 2.61 -8.47
C ASN A 71 17.09 2.56 -7.71
N ASN A 72 17.54 1.35 -7.37
CA ASN A 72 18.77 1.14 -6.59
C ASN A 72 20.04 1.53 -7.37
N ALA A 73 20.00 1.47 -8.71
CA ALA A 73 21.08 1.94 -9.57
C ALA A 73 21.32 3.45 -9.41
N ARG A 74 20.26 4.24 -9.25
CA ARG A 74 20.34 5.69 -9.04
C ARG A 74 20.91 6.06 -7.67
N LEU A 75 20.57 5.31 -6.62
CA LEU A 75 21.22 5.44 -5.31
C LEU A 75 22.73 5.15 -5.40
N THR A 76 23.09 4.05 -6.04
CA THR A 76 24.49 3.63 -6.22
C THR A 76 25.29 4.66 -7.01
N ALA A 77 24.73 5.18 -8.11
CA ALA A 77 25.35 6.20 -8.95
C ALA A 77 25.62 7.52 -8.20
N ASN A 78 24.85 7.81 -7.15
CA ASN A 78 25.01 8.98 -6.28
C ASN A 78 25.77 8.66 -4.98
N GLY A 79 26.45 7.52 -4.91
CA GLY A 79 27.33 7.16 -3.79
C GLY A 79 26.60 6.79 -2.50
N VAL A 80 25.29 6.50 -2.55
CA VAL A 80 24.52 6.08 -1.37
C VAL A 80 24.76 4.60 -1.10
N SER A 81 25.30 4.27 0.08
CA SER A 81 25.35 2.89 0.58
C SER A 81 24.03 2.54 1.25
N PHE A 82 23.47 1.36 0.95
CA PHE A 82 22.17 0.94 1.48
C PHE A 82 22.07 -0.57 1.69
N VAL A 83 21.16 -0.96 2.57
CA VAL A 83 20.62 -2.33 2.66
C VAL A 83 19.54 -2.47 1.59
N ASN A 84 19.64 -3.54 0.80
CA ASN A 84 18.75 -3.77 -0.32
C ASN A 84 17.39 -4.32 0.14
N GLU A 85 16.43 -3.42 0.31
CA GLU A 85 15.04 -3.74 0.59
C GLU A 85 14.14 -3.51 -0.63
N SER A 86 12.87 -3.92 -0.50
CA SER A 86 11.83 -3.77 -1.51
C SER A 86 10.52 -3.39 -0.84
N TYR A 87 9.97 -2.23 -1.20
CA TYR A 87 8.72 -1.72 -0.65
C TYR A 87 7.71 -1.46 -1.75
N ARG A 88 6.44 -1.64 -1.42
CA ARG A 88 5.31 -1.34 -2.30
C ARG A 88 4.19 -0.68 -1.52
N SER A 89 3.46 0.23 -2.14
CA SER A 89 2.25 0.78 -1.54
C SER A 89 1.22 -0.32 -1.29
N PHE A 90 0.45 -0.18 -0.23
CA PHE A 90 -0.75 -0.99 -0.04
C PHE A 90 -1.77 -0.72 -1.17
N PRO A 91 -2.53 -1.74 -1.61
CA PRO A 91 -3.63 -1.58 -2.53
C PRO A 91 -4.76 -0.84 -1.82
N THR A 92 -4.75 0.48 -1.96
CA THR A 92 -5.74 1.32 -1.32
C THR A 92 -6.98 1.50 -2.18
N SER A 93 -8.14 1.38 -1.54
CA SER A 93 -9.42 1.85 -2.08
C SER A 93 -10.00 2.87 -1.10
N ILE A 94 -10.33 4.05 -1.60
CA ILE A 94 -11.10 5.05 -0.85
C ILE A 94 -12.53 4.99 -1.35
N ASN A 95 -13.50 4.85 -0.45
CA ASN A 95 -14.92 4.96 -0.77
C ASN A 95 -15.52 6.10 0.05
N THR A 96 -15.72 7.25 -0.59
CA THR A 96 -16.25 8.44 0.06
C THR A 96 -17.23 9.18 -0.83
N THR A 97 -18.24 9.78 -0.22
CA THR A 97 -19.23 10.65 -0.86
C THR A 97 -19.01 12.13 -0.51
N SER A 98 -17.86 12.47 0.07
CA SER A 98 -17.57 13.85 0.47
C SER A 98 -17.49 14.77 -0.75
N THR A 99 -18.25 15.86 -0.71
CA THR A 99 -18.22 16.97 -1.67
C THR A 99 -17.53 18.20 -1.07
N ALA A 100 -16.81 18.04 0.04
CA ALA A 100 -16.15 19.15 0.73
C ALA A 100 -15.12 19.82 -0.20
N THR A 101 -15.10 21.15 -0.22
CA THR A 101 -14.25 21.92 -1.15
C THR A 101 -12.76 21.87 -0.81
N ASN A 102 -12.41 21.37 0.39
CA ASN A 102 -11.05 21.10 0.82
C ASN A 102 -10.67 19.61 0.71
N PHE A 103 -11.55 18.73 0.23
CA PHE A 103 -11.19 17.36 -0.14
C PHE A 103 -10.60 17.36 -1.55
N LEU A 104 -9.29 17.10 -1.66
CA LEU A 104 -8.53 17.41 -2.88
C LEU A 104 -7.68 16.24 -3.36
N ILE A 105 -7.52 16.15 -4.68
CA ILE A 105 -6.43 15.42 -5.31
C ILE A 105 -5.27 16.42 -5.46
N GLY A 106 -4.12 16.07 -4.92
CA GLY A 106 -2.88 16.80 -5.15
C GLY A 106 -2.01 16.05 -6.16
N ILE A 107 -1.49 16.79 -7.12
CA ILE A 107 -0.50 16.33 -8.10
C ILE A 107 0.72 17.27 -8.06
N PRO A 108 1.88 16.90 -8.62
CA PRO A 108 3.01 17.82 -8.68
C PRO A 108 2.66 19.06 -9.51
N ARG A 109 3.28 20.19 -9.16
CA ARG A 109 3.09 21.46 -9.88
C ARG A 109 3.52 21.38 -11.34
N TYR A 110 4.51 20.55 -11.64
CA TYR A 110 4.97 20.27 -12.98
C TYR A 110 4.88 18.76 -13.24
N VAL A 111 4.55 18.38 -14.47
CA VAL A 111 4.65 16.99 -14.93
C VAL A 111 5.52 17.00 -16.17
N ASN A 112 6.69 16.36 -16.09
CA ASN A 112 7.72 16.42 -17.13
C ASN A 112 8.06 17.87 -17.54
N GLY A 113 8.14 18.77 -16.55
CA GLY A 113 8.42 20.19 -16.76
C GLY A 113 7.24 21.03 -17.29
N VAL A 114 6.07 20.43 -17.54
CA VAL A 114 4.86 21.15 -17.96
C VAL A 114 4.06 21.57 -16.73
N LEU A 115 3.80 22.88 -16.61
CA LEU A 115 3.00 23.46 -15.52
C LEU A 115 1.60 22.84 -15.49
N GLN A 116 1.17 22.35 -14.33
CA GLN A 116 -0.19 21.86 -14.12
C GLN A 116 -1.06 22.97 -13.53
N ASP A 117 -2.01 23.48 -14.30
CA ASP A 117 -2.90 24.57 -13.90
C ASP A 117 -4.30 24.41 -14.52
N GLN A 118 -5.13 25.45 -14.48
CA GLN A 118 -6.48 25.40 -15.05
C GLN A 118 -6.48 25.15 -16.57
N THR A 119 -5.41 25.53 -17.28
CA THR A 119 -5.29 25.38 -18.74
C THR A 119 -4.61 24.08 -19.14
N ASN A 120 -3.70 23.60 -18.30
CA ASN A 120 -2.93 22.37 -18.50
C ASN A 120 -3.29 21.39 -17.38
N THR A 121 -4.47 20.77 -17.48
CA THR A 121 -4.94 19.78 -16.51
C THR A 121 -4.58 18.36 -16.98
N PRO A 122 -4.13 17.46 -16.08
CA PRO A 122 -4.02 16.06 -16.42
C PRO A 122 -5.41 15.43 -16.55
N SER A 123 -5.48 14.28 -17.21
CA SER A 123 -6.73 13.54 -17.34
C SER A 123 -7.07 12.83 -16.01
N LEU A 124 -7.79 13.53 -15.14
CA LEU A 124 -8.31 13.01 -13.88
C LEU A 124 -9.72 12.44 -14.10
N SER A 125 -9.78 11.24 -14.68
CA SER A 125 -11.05 10.56 -14.99
C SER A 125 -11.75 10.05 -13.73
N CYS A 126 -13.07 10.16 -13.69
CA CYS A 126 -13.91 9.61 -12.62
C CYS A 126 -13.97 8.07 -12.64
N SER A 127 -13.46 7.43 -13.69
CA SER A 127 -13.26 5.98 -13.74
C SER A 127 -12.03 5.53 -12.96
N ILE A 128 -11.15 6.46 -12.56
CA ILE A 128 -9.98 6.19 -11.74
C ILE A 128 -10.39 6.36 -10.28
N SER A 129 -10.31 5.27 -9.50
CA SER A 129 -10.56 5.33 -8.06
C SER A 129 -9.60 6.31 -7.39
N LEU A 130 -10.06 7.11 -6.44
CA LEU A 130 -9.19 7.99 -5.64
C LEU A 130 -8.06 7.23 -4.93
N GLY A 131 -8.27 5.93 -4.65
CA GLY A 131 -7.22 5.06 -4.12
C GLY A 131 -6.02 4.87 -5.06
N TYR A 132 -6.17 5.14 -6.36
CA TYR A 132 -5.07 5.16 -7.34
C TYR A 132 -4.02 6.22 -6.97
N TYR A 133 -4.45 7.41 -6.56
CA TYR A 133 -3.53 8.50 -6.19
C TYR A 133 -2.79 8.20 -4.88
N LEU A 134 -3.23 7.18 -4.12
CA LEU A 134 -2.53 6.70 -2.92
C LEU A 134 -1.49 5.59 -3.20
N ARG A 135 -1.24 5.31 -4.49
CA ARG A 135 -0.35 4.27 -5.00
C ARG A 135 0.23 4.66 -6.35
N ASP A 136 0.37 5.95 -6.60
CA ASP A 136 0.90 6.46 -7.86
C ASP A 136 2.43 6.32 -7.90
N GLY A 137 2.99 6.30 -9.11
CA GLY A 137 4.43 6.14 -9.33
C GLY A 137 4.95 4.70 -9.23
N ILE A 138 6.26 4.56 -9.31
CA ILE A 138 6.93 3.25 -9.35
C ILE A 138 6.80 2.59 -7.97
N ASN A 139 6.31 1.35 -7.94
CA ASN A 139 5.92 0.63 -6.72
C ASN A 139 4.86 1.35 -5.86
N GLY A 140 4.20 2.37 -6.41
CA GLY A 140 3.24 3.23 -5.73
C GLY A 140 3.84 4.18 -4.68
N LEU A 141 5.11 4.55 -4.85
CA LEU A 141 5.86 5.32 -3.85
C LEU A 141 6.12 6.79 -4.26
N ASP A 142 5.26 7.40 -5.09
CA ASP A 142 5.37 8.83 -5.40
C ASP A 142 5.03 9.71 -4.19
N LEU A 143 5.92 10.63 -3.85
CA LEU A 143 5.75 11.61 -2.77
C LEU A 143 5.05 12.89 -3.24
N SER A 144 4.83 13.03 -4.55
CA SER A 144 4.28 14.23 -5.19
C SER A 144 2.83 14.07 -5.67
N THR A 145 2.21 12.90 -5.46
CA THR A 145 0.78 12.65 -5.69
C THR A 145 0.13 12.22 -4.38
N ALA A 146 -1.06 12.73 -4.08
CA ALA A 146 -1.75 12.46 -2.82
C ALA A 146 -3.25 12.78 -2.87
N VAL A 147 -3.99 12.32 -1.86
CA VAL A 147 -5.35 12.78 -1.57
C VAL A 147 -5.35 13.50 -0.22
N PHE A 148 -5.91 14.70 -0.18
CA PHE A 148 -5.90 15.62 0.96
C PHE A 148 -7.26 15.72 1.63
N ASN A 149 -7.27 15.89 2.95
CA ASN A 149 -8.44 15.94 3.82
C ASN A 149 -9.38 14.76 3.59
N ILE A 150 -8.82 13.56 3.53
CA ILE A 150 -9.59 12.33 3.34
C ILE A 150 -10.54 12.16 4.53
N PRO A 151 -11.87 12.04 4.30
CA PRO A 151 -12.82 11.86 5.38
C PRO A 151 -12.50 10.63 6.23
N LYS A 152 -12.82 10.74 7.52
CA LYS A 152 -12.56 9.71 8.52
C LYS A 152 -13.12 8.36 8.07
N GLN A 153 -12.22 7.41 7.85
CA GLN A 153 -12.54 6.04 7.45
C GLN A 153 -11.37 5.12 7.78
N GLU A 154 -11.60 3.81 7.73
CA GLU A 154 -10.54 2.81 7.84
C GLU A 154 -10.07 2.39 6.45
N LEU A 155 -8.77 2.51 6.19
CA LEU A 155 -8.10 1.81 5.10
C LEU A 155 -7.63 0.46 5.64
N THR A 156 -8.17 -0.63 5.10
CA THR A 156 -7.91 -1.99 5.59
C THR A 156 -7.20 -2.81 4.52
N PHE A 157 -6.07 -3.42 4.91
CA PHE A 157 -5.21 -4.18 4.01
C PHE A 157 -5.04 -5.60 4.53
N LEU A 158 -5.26 -6.59 3.65
CA LEU A 158 -5.10 -8.00 3.97
C LEU A 158 -3.63 -8.41 3.86
N VAL A 159 -2.94 -8.45 4.99
CA VAL A 159 -1.47 -8.65 5.10
C VAL A 159 -1.07 -10.06 5.51
N ASN A 160 -2.02 -10.87 5.99
CA ASN A 160 -1.71 -12.18 6.54
C ASN A 160 -2.85 -13.20 6.37
N VAL A 161 -3.40 -13.32 5.16
CA VAL A 161 -4.55 -14.20 4.91
C VAL A 161 -4.18 -15.68 5.02
N LEU A 162 -2.94 -16.06 4.67
CA LEU A 162 -2.45 -17.45 4.74
C LEU A 162 -1.25 -17.63 5.69
N ALA A 163 -1.11 -16.79 6.72
CA ALA A 163 0.02 -16.80 7.66
C ALA A 163 1.40 -16.40 7.03
N ASP A 164 1.38 -15.54 6.01
CA ASP A 164 2.54 -15.09 5.22
C ASP A 164 3.33 -13.89 5.78
N ILE A 165 3.06 -13.41 7.00
CA ILE A 165 4.03 -12.52 7.66
C ILE A 165 5.30 -13.34 7.88
N ASN A 166 6.42 -12.88 7.33
CA ASN A 166 7.70 -13.54 7.49
C ASN A 166 8.17 -13.41 8.95
N PRO A 167 8.24 -14.51 9.73
CA PRO A 167 8.57 -14.42 11.15
C PRO A 167 10.01 -13.94 11.39
N ASN A 168 10.91 -14.08 10.41
CA ASN A 168 12.28 -13.58 10.51
C ASN A 168 12.37 -12.06 10.49
N CYS A 169 11.36 -11.39 9.93
CA CYS A 169 11.31 -9.92 9.85
C CYS A 169 10.69 -9.27 11.08
N ILE A 170 10.06 -10.04 11.98
CA ILE A 170 9.37 -9.47 13.16
C ILE A 170 10.36 -8.77 14.11
N THR A 171 11.54 -9.35 14.28
CA THR A 171 12.56 -8.88 15.23
C THR A 171 13.81 -8.37 14.53
N ASP A 172 13.78 -8.17 13.20
CA ASP A 172 14.86 -7.46 12.54
C ASP A 172 14.79 -5.95 12.88
N ASP A 173 15.86 -5.23 12.54
CA ASP A 173 15.92 -3.78 12.72
C ASP A 173 15.55 -3.01 11.43
N ILE A 174 14.89 -3.70 10.51
CA ILE A 174 14.48 -3.18 9.21
C ILE A 174 13.04 -2.69 9.33
N PRO A 175 12.73 -1.46 8.89
CA PRO A 175 11.35 -1.00 8.95
C PRO A 175 10.43 -1.79 8.01
N ASP A 176 9.27 -2.24 8.49
CA ASP A 176 8.35 -3.08 7.73
C ASP A 176 7.23 -2.29 7.06
N ILE A 177 6.87 -1.13 7.62
CA ILE A 177 5.78 -0.28 7.15
C ILE A 177 6.30 1.15 7.02
N ILE A 178 5.89 1.81 5.94
CA ILE A 178 6.10 3.23 5.69
C ILE A 178 4.73 3.89 5.61
N VAL A 179 4.55 5.02 6.29
CA VAL A 179 3.33 5.82 6.17
C VAL A 179 3.71 7.25 5.88
N THR A 180 2.87 7.93 5.11
CA THR A 180 3.07 9.33 4.74
C THR A 180 1.97 10.20 5.33
N GLN A 181 2.35 11.45 5.59
CA GLN A 181 1.41 12.55 5.74
C GLN A 181 2.00 13.75 5.01
N VAL A 182 1.32 14.24 3.99
CA VAL A 182 1.69 15.48 3.29
C VAL A 182 0.90 16.66 3.84
N GLY A 183 1.00 17.83 3.22
CA GLY A 183 0.11 18.93 3.59
C GLY A 183 0.44 19.59 4.93
N ALA A 184 -0.63 20.05 5.58
CA ALA A 184 -0.61 20.78 6.84
C ALA A 184 -1.56 20.11 7.84
N PRO A 185 -1.17 18.94 8.38
CA PRO A 185 -2.06 18.11 9.20
C PRO A 185 -2.48 18.82 10.48
N SER A 186 -3.70 18.55 10.93
CA SER A 186 -4.23 19.03 12.21
C SER A 186 -3.63 18.26 13.40
N SER A 187 -4.05 18.60 14.62
CA SER A 187 -3.68 17.86 15.84
C SER A 187 -4.43 16.53 16.01
N SER A 188 -5.29 16.17 15.05
CA SER A 188 -6.01 14.90 15.04
C SER A 188 -5.05 13.73 14.83
N PHE A 189 -5.43 12.55 15.33
CA PHE A 189 -4.59 11.36 15.28
C PHE A 189 -5.05 10.42 14.17
N ASP A 190 -4.09 10.01 13.37
CA ASP A 190 -4.22 8.80 12.56
C ASP A 190 -3.84 7.60 13.42
N VAL A 191 -4.53 6.48 13.24
CA VAL A 191 -4.29 5.25 14.03
C VAL A 191 -3.85 4.13 13.12
N PHE A 192 -2.76 3.48 13.46
CA PHE A 192 -2.23 2.31 12.75
C PHE A 192 -2.29 1.09 13.67
N LYS A 193 -2.83 -0.03 13.19
CA LYS A 193 -2.94 -1.26 13.99
C LYS A 193 -2.99 -2.50 13.12
N PHE A 194 -2.60 -3.64 13.70
CA PHE A 194 -2.95 -4.93 13.13
C PHE A 194 -4.24 -5.46 13.76
N THR A 195 -5.07 -6.13 12.98
CA THR A 195 -6.29 -6.78 13.49
C THR A 195 -6.43 -8.22 13.02
N ASP A 196 -7.20 -9.00 13.77
CA ASP A 196 -7.57 -10.36 13.43
C ASP A 196 -8.68 -10.41 12.36
N ALA A 197 -9.11 -11.63 12.02
CA ALA A 197 -10.19 -11.84 11.07
C ALA A 197 -11.52 -11.18 11.49
N ASN A 198 -11.73 -10.99 12.80
CA ASN A 198 -12.92 -10.44 13.43
C ASN A 198 -12.82 -8.92 13.70
N GLY A 199 -11.67 -8.30 13.43
CA GLY A 199 -11.42 -6.88 13.65
C GLY A 199 -10.86 -6.52 15.03
N ASN A 200 -10.51 -7.50 15.87
CA ASN A 200 -9.87 -7.23 17.16
C ASN A 200 -8.39 -6.87 16.94
N THR A 201 -7.86 -5.88 17.68
CA THR A 201 -6.44 -5.52 17.61
C THR A 201 -5.55 -6.68 18.03
N VAL A 202 -4.54 -6.99 17.21
CA VAL A 202 -3.46 -7.93 17.53
C VAL A 202 -2.21 -7.12 17.87
N GLY A 203 -1.66 -7.32 19.06
CA GLY A 203 -0.57 -6.49 19.58
C GLY A 203 -1.08 -5.15 20.12
N VAL A 204 -0.47 -4.05 19.69
CA VAL A 204 -0.79 -2.67 20.13
C VAL A 204 -1.02 -1.76 18.94
N GLN A 205 -1.90 -0.77 19.10
CA GLN A 205 -2.10 0.29 18.11
C GLN A 205 -1.06 1.41 18.26
N LYS A 206 -0.89 2.20 17.20
CA LYS A 206 -0.06 3.41 17.16
C LYS A 206 -0.89 4.61 16.78
N ASP A 207 -1.00 5.55 17.71
CA ASP A 207 -1.68 6.82 17.50
C ASP A 207 -0.64 7.87 17.12
N VAL A 208 -0.79 8.47 15.95
CA VAL A 208 0.16 9.45 15.41
C VAL A 208 -0.53 10.79 15.20
N ASN A 209 -0.07 11.79 15.93
CA ASN A 209 -0.34 13.19 15.62
C ASN A 209 0.74 13.70 14.66
N PHE A 210 0.42 13.82 13.38
CA PHE A 210 1.40 14.25 12.38
C PHE A 210 1.77 15.73 12.48
N SER A 211 0.98 16.58 13.15
CA SER A 211 1.35 18.01 13.35
C SER A 211 2.59 18.17 14.23
N SER A 212 2.90 17.20 15.10
CA SER A 212 4.13 17.20 15.92
C SER A 212 5.31 16.50 15.24
N VAL A 213 5.08 15.83 14.11
CA VAL A 213 6.14 15.16 13.34
C VAL A 213 6.85 16.19 12.47
N SER A 214 8.15 16.34 12.69
CA SER A 214 8.99 17.20 11.84
C SER A 214 8.94 16.73 10.38
N PRO A 215 8.82 17.64 9.40
CA PRO A 215 8.83 17.28 7.99
C PRO A 215 10.04 16.44 7.60
N SER A 216 9.87 15.55 6.64
CA SER A 216 10.94 14.81 5.97
C SER A 216 11.33 15.47 4.65
N GLY A 217 10.49 16.31 4.05
CA GLY A 217 10.74 16.99 2.79
C GLY A 217 9.66 18.03 2.49
N LYS A 218 9.69 18.60 1.28
CA LYS A 218 8.66 19.51 0.78
C LYS A 218 8.31 19.19 -0.67
N ALA A 219 7.07 19.43 -1.06
CA ALA A 219 6.62 19.32 -2.44
C ALA A 219 5.77 20.53 -2.85
N LEU A 220 5.82 20.91 -4.12
CA LEU A 220 5.03 21.99 -4.72
C LEU A 220 3.85 21.38 -5.48
N TRP A 221 2.64 21.82 -5.15
CA TRP A 221 1.41 21.11 -5.54
C TRP A 221 0.51 21.91 -6.48
N SER A 222 -0.23 21.19 -7.31
CA SER A 222 -1.46 21.64 -7.94
C SER A 222 -2.63 20.82 -7.40
N PHE A 223 -3.74 21.47 -7.08
CA PHE A 223 -4.89 20.84 -6.44
C PHE A 223 -6.12 20.82 -7.35
N TYR A 224 -6.84 19.71 -7.27
CA TYR A 224 -8.09 19.44 -7.96
C TYR A 224 -9.11 18.97 -6.94
N TYR A 225 -10.39 19.22 -7.18
CA TYR A 225 -11.44 18.76 -6.27
C TYR A 225 -11.59 17.24 -6.36
N ALA A 226 -11.47 16.55 -5.23
CA ALA A 226 -11.68 15.09 -5.17
C ALA A 226 -13.16 14.72 -5.09
N GLY A 227 -14.00 15.63 -4.57
CA GLY A 227 -15.42 15.40 -4.33
C GLY A 227 -16.36 15.67 -5.50
N ASN A 228 -15.86 16.16 -6.63
CA ASN A 228 -16.65 16.37 -7.85
C ASN A 228 -16.14 15.50 -9.00
N CYS A 229 -16.95 15.37 -10.04
CA CYS A 229 -16.61 14.66 -11.26
C CYS A 229 -17.19 15.46 -12.44
N PRO A 230 -16.37 15.85 -13.45
CA PRO A 230 -14.91 15.68 -13.54
C PRO A 230 -14.16 16.38 -12.40
N HIS A 231 -12.95 15.91 -12.09
CA HIS A 231 -12.10 16.48 -11.05
C HIS A 231 -11.50 17.80 -11.54
N ASP A 232 -12.21 18.90 -11.29
CA ASP A 232 -11.82 20.22 -11.77
C ASP A 232 -10.66 20.81 -10.96
N TYR A 233 -9.84 21.64 -11.62
CA TYR A 233 -8.78 22.41 -10.97
C TYR A 233 -9.35 23.32 -9.87
N ASN A 234 -8.74 23.30 -8.68
CA ASN A 234 -9.16 24.15 -7.58
C ASN A 234 -8.65 25.58 -7.77
N SER A 235 -9.50 26.43 -8.36
CA SER A 235 -9.24 27.85 -8.58
C SER A 235 -9.63 28.76 -7.40
N GLY A 236 -10.41 28.26 -6.44
CA GLY A 236 -11.14 29.09 -5.48
C GLY A 236 -10.44 29.40 -4.14
N SER A 237 -9.22 28.90 -3.92
CA SER A 237 -8.63 28.92 -2.56
C SER A 237 -7.12 29.23 -2.50
N GLY A 238 -6.46 29.44 -3.65
CA GLY A 238 -5.02 29.70 -3.68
C GLY A 238 -4.15 28.55 -3.18
N PHE A 239 -4.68 27.32 -3.08
CA PHE A 239 -3.89 26.16 -2.67
C PHE A 239 -2.91 25.71 -3.76
N SER A 240 -3.29 25.77 -5.03
CA SER A 240 -2.41 25.39 -6.14
C SER A 240 -1.24 26.38 -6.28
N GLY A 241 -0.06 25.86 -6.64
CA GLY A 241 1.18 26.64 -6.71
C GLY A 241 1.80 26.93 -5.34
N THR A 242 1.39 26.21 -4.29
CA THR A 242 1.95 26.39 -2.93
C THR A 242 2.69 25.14 -2.47
N THR A 243 3.68 25.34 -1.60
CA THR A 243 4.49 24.25 -1.03
C THR A 243 3.78 23.64 0.16
N ARG A 244 3.86 22.32 0.30
CA ARG A 244 3.45 21.57 1.48
C ARG A 244 4.58 20.68 1.97
N ASP A 245 4.56 20.44 3.28
CA ASP A 245 5.49 19.50 3.90
C ASP A 245 5.16 18.07 3.49
N VAL A 246 6.19 17.23 3.42
CA VAL A 246 6.09 15.78 3.26
C VAL A 246 6.64 15.17 4.54
N ARG A 247 5.86 14.34 5.24
CA ARG A 247 6.27 13.60 6.44
C ARG A 247 6.25 12.12 6.14
N ILE A 248 7.29 11.42 6.58
CA ILE A 248 7.38 9.98 6.55
C ILE A 248 7.62 9.47 7.96
N LEU A 249 6.90 8.43 8.34
CA LEU A 249 7.22 7.59 9.48
C LEU A 249 7.39 6.15 9.02
N THR A 250 8.26 5.45 9.70
CA THR A 250 8.50 4.03 9.49
C THR A 250 8.25 3.26 10.77
N PHE A 251 7.74 2.04 10.65
CA PHE A 251 7.42 1.16 11.76
C PHE A 251 7.95 -0.24 11.48
N LYS A 252 8.41 -0.91 12.53
CA LYS A 252 8.68 -2.35 12.53
C LYS A 252 7.42 -3.12 12.98
N LEU A 253 7.31 -4.39 12.63
CA LEU A 253 6.24 -5.27 13.11
C LEU A 253 6.26 -5.36 14.64
N SER A 254 7.45 -5.45 15.23
CA SER A 254 7.66 -5.44 16.67
C SER A 254 7.19 -4.15 17.35
N ASP A 255 7.17 -3.00 16.66
CA ASP A 255 6.62 -1.75 17.21
C ASP A 255 5.13 -1.91 17.54
N PHE A 256 4.39 -2.65 16.71
CA PHE A 256 2.99 -3.00 16.94
C PHE A 256 2.81 -4.15 17.93
N GLY A 257 3.85 -4.62 18.61
CA GLY A 257 3.75 -5.77 19.51
C GLY A 257 3.43 -7.08 18.80
N ILE A 258 3.74 -7.16 17.50
CA ILE A 258 3.71 -8.43 16.78
C ILE A 258 4.92 -9.26 17.20
N THR A 259 4.68 -10.54 17.49
CA THR A 259 5.66 -11.50 17.97
C THR A 259 5.52 -12.80 17.21
N SER A 260 6.51 -13.68 17.34
CA SER A 260 6.46 -15.04 16.78
C SER A 260 5.29 -15.89 17.29
N THR A 261 4.62 -15.47 18.38
CA THR A 261 3.47 -16.19 18.96
C THR A 261 2.12 -15.65 18.49
N ASN A 262 2.03 -14.42 17.99
CA ASN A 262 0.75 -13.80 17.62
C ASN A 262 0.64 -13.38 16.15
N TYR A 263 1.74 -13.40 15.38
CA TYR A 263 1.76 -12.89 14.01
C TYR A 263 0.71 -13.57 13.12
N THR A 264 0.47 -14.87 13.29
CA THR A 264 -0.53 -15.63 12.51
C THR A 264 -1.95 -15.11 12.68
N SER A 265 -2.24 -14.43 13.79
CA SER A 265 -3.53 -13.80 14.04
C SER A 265 -3.66 -12.40 13.43
N ALA A 266 -2.54 -11.76 13.05
CA ALA A 266 -2.51 -10.39 12.51
C ALA A 266 -2.91 -10.35 11.02
N VAL A 267 -4.16 -10.69 10.71
CA VAL A 267 -4.71 -10.84 9.34
C VAL A 267 -4.69 -9.53 8.54
N ARG A 268 -4.93 -8.40 9.21
CA ARG A 268 -5.09 -7.09 8.57
C ARG A 268 -4.14 -6.05 9.15
N PHE A 269 -3.63 -5.18 8.30
CA PHE A 269 -3.12 -3.87 8.70
C PHE A 269 -4.19 -2.82 8.44
N VAL A 270 -4.46 -1.95 9.41
CA VAL A 270 -5.52 -0.94 9.36
C VAL A 270 -4.92 0.44 9.64
N GLN A 271 -5.17 1.38 8.73
CA GLN A 271 -4.96 2.81 8.95
C GLN A 271 -6.31 3.49 9.12
N VAL A 272 -6.58 4.00 10.31
CA VAL A 272 -7.75 4.84 10.59
C VAL A 272 -7.37 6.28 10.32
N LEU A 273 -7.97 6.87 9.29
CA LEU A 273 -7.76 8.26 8.91
C LEU A 273 -8.51 9.18 9.87
N SER A 274 -7.89 10.29 10.25
CA SER A 274 -8.44 11.25 11.21
C SER A 274 -9.63 12.06 10.67
N GLY A 275 -9.74 12.18 9.34
CA GLY A 275 -10.66 13.11 8.66
C GLY A 275 -9.97 14.34 8.07
N ASP A 276 -8.77 14.64 8.56
CA ASP A 276 -7.87 15.67 8.04
C ASP A 276 -6.58 15.04 7.47
N SER A 277 -6.63 13.73 7.15
CA SER A 277 -5.46 12.99 6.66
C SER A 277 -5.17 13.37 5.20
N ASP A 278 -3.90 13.67 4.96
CA ASP A 278 -3.31 14.04 3.68
C ASP A 278 -2.32 12.94 3.28
N VAL A 279 -2.78 11.92 2.56
CA VAL A 279 -1.99 10.70 2.33
C VAL A 279 -1.42 10.70 0.92
N ALA A 280 -0.11 10.48 0.79
CA ALA A 280 0.52 10.16 -0.51
C ALA A 280 0.50 8.65 -0.74
N PHE A 281 0.97 7.87 0.23
CA PHE A 281 0.83 6.42 0.29
C PHE A 281 1.05 5.89 1.70
N SER A 282 0.62 4.65 1.92
CA SER A 282 1.13 3.78 2.97
C SER A 282 1.70 2.54 2.27
N ALA A 283 2.84 2.05 2.71
CA ALA A 283 3.59 0.99 2.05
C ALA A 283 4.12 -0.05 3.04
N TYR A 284 4.48 -1.22 2.50
CA TYR A 284 5.02 -2.35 3.24
C TYR A 284 6.29 -2.89 2.60
N SER A 285 7.15 -3.50 3.41
CA SER A 285 8.25 -4.33 2.95
C SER A 285 7.71 -5.64 2.37
N THR A 286 8.04 -5.91 1.10
CA THR A 286 7.67 -7.16 0.44
C THR A 286 8.45 -8.36 0.96
N ASN A 287 9.48 -8.15 1.78
CA ASN A 287 10.21 -9.20 2.49
C ASN A 287 9.47 -9.65 3.77
N SER A 288 8.69 -8.74 4.36
CA SER A 288 8.03 -8.93 5.65
C SER A 288 6.58 -9.35 5.51
N LEU A 289 5.85 -8.76 4.56
CA LEU A 289 4.41 -8.97 4.37
C LEU A 289 4.10 -9.40 2.93
N SER A 290 3.07 -10.24 2.76
CA SER A 290 2.49 -10.58 1.46
C SER A 290 1.05 -10.11 1.38
N LEU A 291 0.72 -9.44 0.27
CA LEU A 291 -0.63 -8.90 0.06
C LEU A 291 -1.44 -9.70 -0.94
N TYR A 292 -2.72 -9.83 -0.64
CA TYR A 292 -3.72 -10.43 -1.52
C TYR A 292 -4.63 -9.35 -2.09
N CYS A 293 -4.59 -9.17 -3.42
CA CYS A 293 -5.62 -8.40 -4.13
C CYS A 293 -6.85 -9.27 -4.31
N LEU A 294 -7.65 -9.37 -3.26
CA LEU A 294 -9.02 -9.82 -3.39
C LEU A 294 -9.86 -8.55 -3.58
N GLU A 295 -10.33 -8.29 -4.79
CA GLU A 295 -11.42 -7.34 -4.93
C GLU A 295 -12.60 -7.87 -4.11
N ASN A 296 -13.21 -7.01 -3.32
CA ASN A 296 -14.47 -7.36 -2.68
C ASN A 296 -15.46 -7.74 -3.79
N ALA A 297 -16.19 -8.84 -3.59
CA ALA A 297 -17.24 -9.20 -4.53
C ALA A 297 -18.19 -8.01 -4.69
N MET A 298 -18.45 -7.59 -5.92
CA MET A 298 -19.44 -6.56 -6.21
C MET A 298 -20.81 -7.04 -5.71
N THR A 299 -21.31 -6.46 -4.61
CA THR A 299 -22.61 -6.81 -4.02
C THR A 299 -23.75 -5.96 -4.57
N SER A 300 -23.45 -4.96 -5.40
CA SER A 300 -24.38 -4.06 -6.05
C SER A 300 -23.96 -3.79 -7.51
N GLY A 301 -24.92 -3.44 -8.36
CA GLY A 301 -24.70 -3.21 -9.80
C GLY A 301 -25.67 -3.98 -10.69
N THR A 302 -25.54 -3.81 -12.01
CA THR A 302 -26.33 -4.56 -13.00
C THR A 302 -25.94 -6.03 -12.94
N THR A 303 -26.84 -6.85 -12.38
CA THR A 303 -26.68 -8.29 -12.34
C THR A 303 -26.86 -8.85 -13.74
N SER A 304 -25.76 -9.20 -14.39
CA SER A 304 -25.79 -9.89 -15.68
C SER A 304 -25.94 -11.39 -15.46
N ASP A 305 -26.85 -12.01 -16.20
CA ASP A 305 -27.06 -13.45 -16.17
C ASP A 305 -25.81 -14.18 -16.65
N THR A 306 -25.40 -15.21 -15.91
CA THR A 306 -24.42 -16.18 -16.42
C THR A 306 -25.12 -17.04 -17.46
N LYS A 307 -24.88 -16.78 -18.74
CA LYS A 307 -25.59 -17.46 -19.86
C LYS A 307 -24.98 -18.80 -20.27
N MET A 308 -23.75 -19.08 -19.84
CA MET A 308 -23.05 -20.34 -20.12
C MET A 308 -22.94 -21.16 -18.85
N GLY A 309 -23.27 -22.44 -18.92
CA GLY A 309 -22.98 -23.35 -17.81
C GLY A 309 -22.90 -24.81 -18.21
N ILE A 310 -22.16 -25.58 -17.40
CA ILE A 310 -22.06 -27.03 -17.50
C ILE A 310 -22.43 -27.62 -16.13
N THR A 311 -23.46 -28.47 -16.08
CA THR A 311 -23.90 -29.14 -14.84
C THR A 311 -24.02 -30.64 -15.03
N SER A 312 -23.56 -31.40 -14.02
CA SER A 312 -23.81 -32.85 -13.95
C SER A 312 -25.11 -33.20 -13.22
N LEU A 313 -25.88 -32.20 -12.77
CA LEU A 313 -27.11 -32.37 -11.99
C LEU A 313 -28.39 -32.29 -12.86
N ALA A 314 -28.23 -32.28 -14.19
CA ALA A 314 -29.33 -32.19 -15.17
C ALA A 314 -30.23 -30.94 -15.00
N ARG A 315 -29.63 -29.80 -14.59
CA ARG A 315 -30.34 -28.52 -14.38
C ARG A 315 -30.26 -27.55 -15.58
N ALA A 316 -29.51 -27.89 -16.63
CA ALA A 316 -29.32 -27.02 -17.78
C ALA A 316 -30.62 -26.81 -18.56
N GLY A 317 -31.12 -25.58 -18.63
CA GLY A 317 -32.27 -25.21 -19.47
C GLY A 317 -33.62 -25.79 -19.03
N SER A 318 -33.73 -26.30 -17.80
CA SER A 318 -35.00 -26.81 -17.27
C SER A 318 -35.84 -25.64 -16.73
N GLU A 319 -36.96 -25.34 -17.40
CA GLU A 319 -37.92 -24.31 -16.97
C GLU A 319 -39.03 -24.85 -16.06
N THR A 320 -39.27 -26.16 -16.08
CA THR A 320 -40.27 -26.82 -15.23
C THR A 320 -39.63 -27.30 -13.93
N GLY A 321 -39.68 -26.46 -12.90
CA GLY A 321 -39.38 -26.85 -11.50
C GLY A 321 -37.94 -26.60 -11.02
N SER A 322 -37.16 -25.76 -11.69
CA SER A 322 -35.77 -25.47 -11.29
C SER A 322 -35.41 -24.00 -11.41
N ASP A 323 -34.61 -23.52 -10.45
CA ASP A 323 -34.15 -22.14 -10.21
C ASP A 323 -33.48 -21.40 -11.39
N ASN A 324 -33.98 -21.44 -12.63
CA ASN A 324 -33.43 -20.69 -13.77
C ASN A 324 -31.89 -20.86 -13.96
N TRP A 325 -31.39 -22.10 -13.85
CA TRP A 325 -29.95 -22.37 -13.96
C TRP A 325 -29.51 -22.41 -15.44
N PRO A 326 -28.35 -21.80 -15.82
CA PRO A 326 -27.32 -21.18 -14.98
C PRO A 326 -27.57 -19.69 -14.66
N MET A 327 -28.59 -19.06 -15.24
CA MET A 327 -28.86 -17.62 -15.17
C MET A 327 -29.18 -17.11 -13.75
N VAL A 328 -29.50 -18.01 -12.81
CA VAL A 328 -29.57 -17.71 -11.37
C VAL A 328 -28.23 -17.38 -10.74
N ARG A 329 -27.12 -17.79 -11.38
CA ARG A 329 -25.79 -17.29 -11.07
C ARG A 329 -25.63 -15.97 -11.82
N LYS A 330 -25.31 -14.90 -11.09
CA LYS A 330 -25.09 -13.56 -11.66
C LYS A 330 -23.59 -13.25 -11.70
N GLY A 331 -23.17 -12.44 -12.67
CA GLY A 331 -21.81 -11.90 -12.77
C GLY A 331 -20.73 -12.90 -13.21
N GLY A 332 -21.08 -14.15 -13.52
CA GLY A 332 -20.16 -15.15 -14.05
C GLY A 332 -20.16 -15.16 -15.57
N TYR A 333 -19.00 -15.46 -16.17
CA TYR A 333 -18.92 -15.78 -17.61
C TYR A 333 -19.34 -17.23 -17.87
N ILE A 334 -19.00 -18.15 -16.96
CA ILE A 334 -19.35 -19.57 -16.99
C ILE A 334 -19.73 -20.08 -15.60
N ALA A 335 -20.77 -20.93 -15.51
CA ALA A 335 -21.13 -21.66 -14.29
C ALA A 335 -20.80 -23.16 -14.44
N LEU A 336 -19.99 -23.72 -13.55
CA LEU A 336 -19.69 -25.16 -13.51
C LEU A 336 -20.28 -25.76 -12.24
N GLU A 337 -21.04 -26.85 -12.36
CA GLU A 337 -21.73 -27.47 -11.22
C GLU A 337 -21.64 -29.00 -11.25
N SER A 338 -21.06 -29.59 -10.21
CA SER A 338 -21.09 -31.04 -9.98
C SER A 338 -20.90 -31.35 -8.50
N ASN A 339 -21.54 -32.41 -8.03
CA ASN A 339 -21.32 -32.98 -6.69
C ASN A 339 -20.41 -34.21 -6.70
N LYS A 340 -20.08 -34.76 -7.88
CA LYS A 340 -19.40 -36.06 -8.02
C LYS A 340 -18.33 -36.10 -9.12
N LYS A 341 -18.25 -35.10 -9.99
CA LYS A 341 -17.28 -35.07 -11.10
C LYS A 341 -16.23 -33.96 -10.86
N PRO A 342 -14.94 -34.27 -10.96
CA PRO A 342 -13.89 -33.26 -10.88
C PRO A 342 -13.84 -32.42 -12.16
N PHE A 343 -13.41 -31.17 -12.04
CA PHE A 343 -13.01 -30.34 -13.17
C PHE A 343 -11.52 -30.57 -13.47
N VAL A 344 -11.22 -31.09 -14.66
CA VAL A 344 -9.84 -31.34 -15.10
C VAL A 344 -9.59 -30.49 -16.33
N ILE A 345 -8.64 -29.55 -16.23
CA ILE A 345 -8.16 -28.75 -17.36
C ILE A 345 -7.11 -29.51 -18.17
N SER A 346 -6.81 -29.03 -19.38
CA SER A 346 -5.73 -29.55 -20.22
C SER A 346 -4.42 -29.62 -19.45
N ARG A 347 -3.78 -30.79 -19.47
CA ARG A 347 -2.52 -31.09 -18.77
C ARG A 347 -1.41 -31.20 -19.81
N VAL A 348 -0.38 -30.39 -19.69
CA VAL A 348 0.71 -30.28 -20.67
C VAL A 348 2.03 -30.23 -19.92
N SER A 349 3.11 -30.84 -20.41
CA SER A 349 4.44 -30.64 -19.82
C SER A 349 4.98 -29.25 -20.17
N THR A 350 5.98 -28.75 -19.44
CA THR A 350 6.60 -27.46 -19.80
C THR A 350 7.10 -27.44 -21.25
N ALA A 351 7.73 -28.53 -21.72
CA ALA A 351 8.16 -28.65 -23.11
C ALA A 351 6.98 -28.69 -24.09
N GLY A 352 5.86 -29.30 -23.69
CA GLY A 352 4.66 -29.40 -24.51
C GLY A 352 3.94 -28.07 -24.74
N LEU A 353 4.23 -27.03 -23.95
CA LEU A 353 3.66 -25.69 -24.15
C LEU A 353 4.02 -25.11 -25.53
N ALA A 354 5.18 -25.47 -26.09
CA ALA A 354 5.61 -25.05 -27.41
C ALA A 354 4.71 -25.60 -28.55
N ASN A 355 3.94 -26.66 -28.27
CA ASN A 355 3.00 -27.23 -29.25
C ASN A 355 1.68 -26.46 -29.32
N ILE A 356 1.44 -25.53 -28.39
CA ILE A 356 0.30 -24.61 -28.44
C ILE A 356 0.72 -23.43 -29.31
N THR A 357 0.52 -23.55 -30.63
CA THR A 357 1.05 -22.60 -31.62
C THR A 357 0.27 -21.28 -31.70
N ASN A 358 -0.98 -21.25 -31.22
CA ASN A 358 -1.84 -20.06 -31.21
C ASN A 358 -2.44 -19.83 -29.81
N PRO A 359 -1.63 -19.56 -28.78
CA PRO A 359 -2.13 -19.29 -27.44
C PRO A 359 -2.82 -17.91 -27.41
N VAL A 360 -3.94 -17.81 -26.70
CA VAL A 360 -4.65 -16.54 -26.47
C VAL A 360 -4.45 -16.08 -25.04
N GLU A 361 -4.44 -14.76 -24.83
CA GLU A 361 -4.31 -14.18 -23.49
C GLU A 361 -5.38 -14.73 -22.54
N GLY A 362 -4.95 -15.14 -21.35
CA GLY A 362 -5.83 -15.78 -20.36
C GLY A 362 -6.04 -17.29 -20.57
N MET A 363 -5.48 -17.91 -21.63
CA MET A 363 -5.53 -19.37 -21.79
C MET A 363 -4.87 -20.07 -20.59
N MET A 364 -5.49 -21.14 -20.09
CA MET A 364 -5.05 -21.87 -18.90
C MET A 364 -4.72 -23.34 -19.19
N VAL A 365 -3.62 -23.84 -18.62
CA VAL A 365 -3.25 -25.25 -18.64
C VAL A 365 -2.64 -25.66 -17.30
N TYR A 366 -2.70 -26.93 -16.95
CA TYR A 366 -1.91 -27.47 -15.84
C TYR A 366 -0.56 -27.96 -16.36
N ASP A 367 0.53 -27.32 -15.94
CA ASP A 367 1.87 -27.76 -16.28
C ASP A 367 2.28 -28.94 -15.41
N THR A 368 2.42 -30.13 -16.00
CA THR A 368 2.73 -31.36 -15.27
C THR A 368 4.20 -31.50 -14.90
N THR A 369 5.08 -30.68 -15.45
CA THR A 369 6.51 -30.66 -15.10
C THR A 369 6.73 -29.72 -13.92
N GLU A 370 6.12 -28.53 -13.96
CA GLU A 370 6.22 -27.51 -12.90
C GLU A 370 5.16 -27.70 -11.78
N ASN A 371 4.22 -28.62 -11.96
CA ASN A 371 3.10 -28.90 -11.05
C ASN A 371 2.25 -27.66 -10.69
N CYS A 372 2.04 -26.77 -11.65
CA CYS A 372 1.35 -25.49 -11.43
C CYS A 372 0.25 -25.25 -12.49
N LEU A 373 -0.78 -24.47 -12.13
CA LEU A 373 -1.67 -23.87 -13.12
C LEU A 373 -0.88 -22.78 -13.86
N LYS A 374 -0.74 -22.86 -15.18
CA LYS A 374 -0.15 -21.79 -16.00
C LYS A 374 -1.23 -21.00 -16.72
N VAL A 375 -1.03 -19.68 -16.77
CA VAL A 375 -1.80 -18.74 -17.58
C VAL A 375 -0.89 -18.20 -18.67
N TYR A 376 -1.37 -18.18 -19.91
CA TYR A 376 -0.70 -17.46 -20.99
C TYR A 376 -1.00 -15.97 -20.86
N VAL A 377 0.04 -15.16 -20.62
CA VAL A 377 -0.13 -13.73 -20.36
C VAL A 377 -0.26 -12.98 -21.68
N ASN A 378 0.78 -13.01 -22.52
CA ASN A 378 0.83 -12.47 -23.88
C ASN A 378 2.09 -12.96 -24.59
N ALA A 379 2.29 -12.55 -25.85
CA ALA A 379 3.45 -12.95 -26.65
C ALA A 379 4.81 -12.51 -26.08
N ALA A 380 4.86 -11.41 -25.34
CA ALA A 380 6.10 -10.89 -24.75
C ALA A 380 6.51 -11.64 -23.47
N ILE A 381 5.53 -12.06 -22.65
CA ILE A 381 5.75 -12.68 -21.33
C ILE A 381 5.70 -14.21 -21.39
N GLY A 382 4.85 -14.75 -22.26
CA GLY A 382 4.61 -16.19 -22.40
C GLY A 382 3.77 -16.79 -21.26
N TRP A 383 3.95 -18.10 -21.05
CA TRP A 383 3.27 -18.86 -20.00
C TRP A 383 3.90 -18.63 -18.62
N LYS A 384 3.09 -18.35 -17.61
CA LYS A 384 3.53 -18.17 -16.21
C LYS A 384 2.72 -19.03 -15.26
N CYS A 385 3.40 -19.63 -14.28
CA CYS A 385 2.70 -20.28 -13.16
C CYS A 385 1.90 -19.23 -12.39
N PHE A 386 0.61 -19.50 -12.21
CA PHE A 386 -0.26 -18.77 -11.31
C PHE A 386 -0.07 -19.32 -9.89
N ASN A 387 1.09 -19.00 -9.31
CA ASN A 387 1.51 -19.47 -7.98
C ASN A 387 1.49 -18.35 -6.92
N LYS A 388 1.38 -17.08 -7.34
CA LYS A 388 1.23 -15.93 -6.46
C LYS A 388 -0.17 -15.36 -6.60
N LYS A 389 -0.95 -15.42 -5.51
CA LYS A 389 -2.26 -14.75 -5.39
C LYS A 389 -2.07 -13.29 -4.95
N THR A 390 -1.11 -12.58 -5.53
CA THR A 390 -0.74 -11.23 -5.08
C THR A 390 -1.08 -10.20 -6.15
N CYS A 391 -1.25 -8.94 -5.75
CA CYS A 391 -1.37 -7.82 -6.67
C CYS A 391 -0.10 -7.72 -7.56
N PRO A 392 -0.22 -7.42 -8.87
CA PRO A 392 0.92 -7.06 -9.72
C PRO A 392 1.77 -5.90 -9.16
#